data_AF-A0A0Q8DI17-F1
#
_entry.id   AF-A0A0Q8DI17-F1
#
_cell.length_a   1.000
_cell.length_b   1.000
_cell.length_c   1.000
_cell.angle_alpha   90.00
_cell.angle_beta   90.00
_cell.angle_gamma   90.00
#
_symmetry.space_group_name_H-M   'P 1'
#
loop_
_entity.id
_entity.type
_entity.pdbx_description
1 polymer ?
#
loop_
_entity_poly.entity_id
_entity_poly.type
_entity_poly.pdbx_seq_one_letter_code
_entity_poly.pdbx_strand_id
1 'polypeptide(L)'
;MKDESTAALEQFRNCLNSFDYVPDKGFSRNSGIYPLICYINNITGALLSANYEIVAAFVARASEHMRDFPPTESNRPYYLLATSYLTQVVHHLNTCGAFVEFDASRVPASILGGGPQQAPKNSFKPKPLRGSA
;
A
#
# COMPACT_ATOMS: atom_id res chain seq x y z
N MET A 1 3.64 -16.85 -16.98
CA MET A 1 4.76 -16.53 -16.07
C MET A 1 4.29 -15.40 -15.18
N LYS A 2 4.07 -15.62 -13.88
CA LYS A 2 3.76 -14.51 -12.96
C LYS A 2 5.07 -13.73 -12.78
N ASP A 3 5.07 -12.45 -13.15
CA ASP A 3 6.18 -11.53 -12.90
C ASP A 3 6.46 -11.50 -11.37
N GLU A 4 7.74 -11.52 -10.99
CA GLU A 4 8.19 -11.45 -9.58
C GLU A 4 7.62 -10.21 -8.89
N SER A 5 7.45 -9.11 -9.65
CA SER A 5 6.82 -7.88 -9.16
C SER A 5 5.38 -8.10 -8.70
N THR A 6 4.61 -8.90 -9.46
CA THR A 6 3.22 -9.23 -9.13
C THR A 6 3.15 -10.10 -7.87
N ALA A 7 4.08 -11.03 -7.70
CA ALA A 7 4.14 -11.87 -6.50
C ALA A 7 4.39 -11.05 -5.22
N ALA A 8 5.26 -10.04 -5.28
CA ALA A 8 5.48 -9.12 -4.16
C ALA A 8 4.21 -8.33 -3.81
N LEU A 9 3.50 -7.79 -4.80
CA LEU A 9 2.22 -7.09 -4.61
C LEU A 9 1.16 -7.99 -3.95
N GLU A 10 1.11 -9.27 -4.34
CA GLU A 10 0.23 -10.26 -3.70
C GLU A 10 0.58 -10.53 -2.23
N GLN A 11 1.84 -10.37 -1.82
CA GLN A 11 2.21 -10.51 -0.40
C GLN A 11 1.92 -9.23 0.38
N PHE A 12 2.15 -8.05 -0.22
CA PHE A 12 1.81 -6.77 0.41
C PHE A 12 0.31 -6.67 0.70
N ARG A 13 -0.57 -7.06 -0.24
CA ARG A 13 -2.03 -7.00 -0.03
C ARG A 13 -2.47 -7.82 1.19
N ASN A 14 -1.79 -8.94 1.45
CA ASN A 14 -2.09 -9.81 2.59
C ASN A 14 -1.61 -9.18 3.91
N CYS A 15 -0.55 -8.38 3.89
CA CYS A 15 -0.03 -7.70 5.07
C CYS A 15 -0.84 -6.43 5.38
N LEU A 16 -1.10 -5.59 4.38
CA LEU A 16 -1.74 -4.27 4.54
C LEU A 16 -3.16 -4.33 5.10
N ASN A 17 -3.86 -5.44 4.92
CA ASN A 17 -5.20 -5.64 5.47
C ASN A 17 -5.24 -6.64 6.63
N SER A 18 -4.08 -7.11 7.14
CA SER A 18 -4.06 -8.00 8.30
C SER A 18 -4.21 -7.22 9.61
N PHE A 19 -4.77 -7.90 10.60
CA PHE A 19 -4.86 -7.37 11.96
C PHE A 19 -3.48 -7.09 12.61
N ASP A 20 -2.41 -7.65 12.06
CA ASP A 20 -1.06 -7.45 12.60
C ASP A 20 -0.46 -6.09 12.20
N TYR A 21 -0.94 -5.49 11.10
CA TYR A 21 -0.42 -4.22 10.58
C TYR A 21 -1.44 -3.09 10.60
N VAL A 22 -2.73 -3.38 10.45
CA VAL A 22 -3.76 -2.34 10.52
C VAL A 22 -3.81 -1.78 11.94
N PRO A 23 -3.61 -0.46 12.14
CA PRO A 23 -3.67 0.12 13.48
C PRO A 23 -5.04 -0.04 14.12
N ASP A 24 -5.08 -0.03 15.45
CA ASP A 24 -6.33 -0.04 16.20
C ASP A 24 -7.26 1.09 15.73
N LYS A 25 -8.50 0.73 15.41
CA LYS A 25 -9.51 1.63 14.83
C LYS A 25 -9.11 2.24 13.47
N GLY A 26 -8.16 1.66 12.75
CA GLY A 26 -7.74 2.13 11.42
C GLY A 26 -8.89 2.23 10.42
N PHE A 27 -9.89 1.34 10.52
CA PHE A 27 -11.11 1.36 9.70
C PHE A 27 -12.22 2.29 10.22
N SER A 28 -12.00 2.99 11.34
CA SER A 28 -12.95 3.99 11.83
C SER A 28 -12.81 5.27 11.01
N ARG A 29 -13.93 5.80 10.50
CA ARG A 29 -13.95 7.04 9.70
C ARG A 29 -13.37 8.26 10.42
N ASN A 30 -13.40 8.27 11.75
CA ASN A 30 -12.85 9.34 12.56
C ASN A 30 -11.34 9.19 12.80
N SER A 31 -10.72 8.12 12.30
CA SER A 31 -9.29 7.88 12.42
C SER A 31 -8.51 8.64 11.36
N GLY A 32 -7.46 9.36 11.78
CA GLY A 32 -6.60 10.12 10.86
C GLY A 32 -5.92 9.24 9.80
N ILE A 33 -5.71 7.94 10.07
CA ILE A 33 -5.11 7.02 9.09
C ILE A 33 -6.12 6.41 8.11
N TYR A 34 -7.42 6.57 8.35
CA TYR A 34 -8.46 5.96 7.52
C TYR A 34 -8.32 6.33 6.03
N PRO A 35 -8.05 7.60 5.65
CA PRO A 35 -7.84 7.95 4.25
C PRO A 35 -6.67 7.19 3.62
N LEU A 36 -5.54 7.03 4.32
CA LEU A 36 -4.39 6.28 3.82
C LEU A 36 -4.77 4.83 3.50
N ILE A 37 -5.45 4.16 4.43
CA ILE A 37 -5.92 2.78 4.24
C ILE A 37 -6.84 2.67 3.01
N CYS A 38 -7.76 3.63 2.84
CA CYS A 38 -8.62 3.68 1.67
C CYS A 38 -7.84 3.88 0.36
N TYR A 39 -6.83 4.76 0.34
CA TYR A 39 -5.99 4.95 -0.85
C TYR A 39 -5.23 3.67 -1.20
N ILE A 40 -4.63 3.00 -0.21
CA ILE A 40 -3.93 1.72 -0.41
C ILE A 40 -4.86 0.63 -0.97
N ASN A 41 -6.07 0.51 -0.43
CA ASN A 41 -7.05 -0.46 -0.92
C ASN A 41 -7.55 -0.12 -2.33
N ASN A 42 -7.73 1.16 -2.66
CA ASN A 42 -8.09 1.58 -4.01
C ASN A 42 -6.96 1.32 -5.01
N ILE A 43 -5.69 1.50 -4.62
CA ILE A 43 -4.53 1.13 -5.46
C ILE A 43 -4.57 -0.38 -5.76
N THR A 44 -4.81 -1.20 -4.73
CA THR A 44 -4.91 -2.66 -4.91
C THR A 44 -6.04 -3.03 -5.88
N GLY A 45 -7.23 -2.45 -5.72
CA GLY A 45 -8.36 -2.71 -6.62
C GLY A 45 -8.11 -2.24 -8.06
N ALA A 46 -7.49 -1.07 -8.23
CA ALA A 46 -7.15 -0.52 -9.54
C ALA A 46 -6.07 -1.34 -10.25
N LEU A 47 -5.07 -1.85 -9.52
CA LEU A 47 -4.06 -2.78 -10.05
C LEU A 47 -4.69 -4.08 -10.56
N LEU A 48 -5.61 -4.67 -9.80
CA LEU A 48 -6.33 -5.89 -10.21
C LEU A 48 -7.18 -5.66 -11.46
N SER A 49 -7.60 -4.42 -11.71
CA SER A 49 -8.38 -4.01 -12.88
C SER A 49 -7.52 -3.42 -14.00
N ALA A 50 -6.19 -3.45 -13.87
CA ALA A 50 -5.23 -2.83 -14.79
C ALA A 50 -5.50 -1.33 -15.10
N ASN A 51 -6.13 -0.60 -14.17
CA ASN A 51 -6.39 0.83 -14.34
C ASN A 51 -5.23 1.67 -13.78
N TYR A 52 -4.14 1.73 -14.54
CA TYR A 52 -2.88 2.28 -14.08
C TYR A 52 -2.88 3.80 -13.89
N GLU A 53 -3.69 4.54 -14.63
CA GLU A 53 -3.87 5.99 -14.41
C GLU A 53 -4.48 6.26 -13.02
N ILE A 54 -5.50 5.48 -12.64
CA ILE A 54 -6.11 5.56 -11.31
C ILE A 54 -5.10 5.16 -10.23
N VAL A 55 -4.28 4.13 -10.50
CA VAL A 55 -3.20 3.74 -9.58
C VAL A 55 -2.26 4.92 -9.33
N ALA A 56 -1.75 5.57 -10.38
CA ALA A 56 -0.84 6.71 -10.25
C ALA A 56 -1.48 7.86 -9.45
N ALA A 57 -2.75 8.18 -9.71
CA ALA A 57 -3.49 9.19 -8.96
C ALA A 57 -3.61 8.87 -7.47
N PHE A 58 -3.86 7.61 -7.10
CA PHE A 58 -3.93 7.21 -5.70
C PHE A 58 -2.56 7.07 -5.03
N VAL A 59 -1.50 6.73 -5.75
CA VAL A 59 -0.12 6.79 -5.24
C VAL A 59 0.23 8.22 -4.83
N ALA A 60 -0.10 9.22 -5.65
CA ALA A 60 0.09 10.62 -5.31
C ALA A 60 -0.72 11.05 -4.08
N ARG A 61 -1.99 10.66 -3.98
CA ARG A 61 -2.85 10.95 -2.82
C ARG A 61 -2.36 10.30 -1.53
N ALA A 62 -1.91 9.04 -1.60
CA ALA A 62 -1.33 8.34 -0.45
C ALA A 62 -0.05 9.02 0.02
N SER A 63 0.84 9.36 -0.92
CA SER A 63 2.11 10.05 -0.62
C SER A 63 1.90 11.42 0.01
N GLU A 64 0.96 12.20 -0.53
CA GLU A 64 0.56 13.49 0.03
C GLU A 64 -0.02 13.35 1.44
N HIS A 65 -0.94 12.40 1.65
CA HIS A 65 -1.47 12.15 2.98
C HIS A 65 -0.35 11.81 3.98
N MET A 66 0.60 10.95 3.59
CA MET A 66 1.71 10.56 4.47
C MET A 66 2.65 11.73 4.81
N ARG A 67 2.78 12.71 3.91
CA ARG A 67 3.53 13.95 4.14
C ARG A 67 2.78 14.88 5.10
N ASP A 68 1.49 15.08 4.84
CA ASP A 68 0.66 16.07 5.56
C ASP A 68 0.24 15.55 6.95
N PHE A 69 0.16 14.24 7.12
CA PHE A 69 -0.19 13.55 8.37
C PHE A 69 0.93 12.56 8.74
N PRO A 70 2.01 13.02 9.39
CA PRO A 70 3.11 12.13 9.76
C PRO A 70 2.67 11.04 10.76
N PRO A 71 3.33 9.87 10.77
CA PRO A 71 2.93 8.76 11.62
C PRO A 71 3.11 9.06 13.11
N THR A 72 2.15 8.60 13.90
CA THR A 72 2.30 8.40 15.34
C THR A 72 3.10 7.13 15.60
N GLU A 73 3.56 6.90 16.84
CA GLU A 73 4.23 5.64 17.19
C GLU A 73 3.35 4.42 16.93
N SER A 74 2.06 4.51 17.22
CA SER A 74 1.10 3.42 17.07
C SER A 74 0.84 3.01 15.62
N ASN A 75 0.98 3.93 14.66
CA ASN A 75 0.70 3.64 13.25
C ASN A 75 1.93 3.66 12.35
N ARG A 76 3.11 3.98 12.89
CA ARG A 76 4.40 3.93 12.20
C ARG A 76 4.62 2.61 11.43
N PRO A 77 4.30 1.41 11.97
CA PRO A 77 4.48 0.16 11.22
C PRO A 77 3.66 0.13 9.93
N TYR A 78 2.43 0.65 9.96
CA TYR A 78 1.58 0.75 8.78
C TYR A 78 2.15 1.72 7.75
N TYR A 79 2.66 2.88 8.18
CA TYR A 79 3.28 3.85 7.26
C TYR A 79 4.53 3.29 6.58
N LEU A 80 5.37 2.55 7.30
CA LEU A 80 6.52 1.89 6.70
C LEU A 80 6.08 0.85 5.66
N LEU A 81 5.08 0.03 6.00
CA LEU A 81 4.54 -0.98 5.09
C LEU A 81 3.90 -0.34 3.85
N ALA A 82 3.12 0.74 4.04
CA ALA A 82 2.53 1.52 2.96
C ALA A 82 3.60 2.13 2.06
N THR A 83 4.68 2.69 2.62
CA THR A 83 5.81 3.22 1.85
C THR A 83 6.41 2.15 0.94
N SER A 84 6.78 0.99 1.50
CA SER A 84 7.34 -0.12 0.72
C SER A 84 6.35 -0.63 -0.34
N TYR A 85 5.06 -0.68 -0.03
CA TYR A 85 4.04 -1.03 -1.01
C TYR A 85 3.97 -0.02 -2.16
N LEU A 86 3.87 1.28 -1.88
CA LEU A 86 3.83 2.32 -2.91
C LEU A 86 5.06 2.27 -3.80
N THR A 87 6.24 2.06 -3.23
CA THR A 87 7.49 1.89 -3.99
C THR A 87 7.43 0.65 -4.90
N GLN A 88 6.91 -0.48 -4.40
CA GLN A 88 6.71 -1.68 -5.23
C GLN A 88 5.71 -1.45 -6.36
N VAL A 89 4.64 -0.69 -6.11
CA VAL A 89 3.64 -0.34 -7.13
C VAL A 89 4.28 0.49 -8.24
N VAL A 90 5.06 1.52 -7.89
CA VAL A 90 5.77 2.34 -8.89
C VAL A 90 6.76 1.49 -9.68
N HIS A 91 7.54 0.64 -9.01
CA HIS A 91 8.45 -0.27 -9.68
C HIS A 91 7.71 -1.18 -10.67
N HIS A 92 6.60 -1.79 -10.26
CA HIS A 92 5.79 -2.64 -11.13
C HIS A 92 5.31 -1.92 -12.39
N LEU A 93 4.80 -0.69 -12.23
CA LEU A 93 4.28 0.09 -13.36
C LEU A 93 5.39 0.46 -14.35
N ASN A 94 6.57 0.81 -13.84
CA ASN A 94 7.75 1.09 -14.66
C ASN A 94 8.24 -0.16 -15.43
N THR A 95 8.12 -1.36 -14.85
CA THR A 95 8.60 -2.60 -15.50
C THR A 95 7.57 -3.27 -16.40
N CYS A 96 6.27 -3.13 -16.11
CA CYS A 96 5.21 -3.73 -16.92
C CYS A 96 4.86 -2.93 -18.18
N GLY A 97 5.53 -1.79 -18.41
CA GLY A 97 5.32 -0.93 -19.57
C GLY A 97 4.01 -0.12 -19.49
N ALA A 98 3.45 0.04 -18.28
CA ALA A 98 2.34 0.96 -18.08
C ALA A 98 2.89 2.39 -18.26
N PHE A 99 2.62 3.00 -19.40
CA PHE A 99 2.97 4.40 -19.65
C PHE A 99 2.09 5.31 -18.78
N VAL A 100 2.52 5.55 -17.55
CA VAL A 100 1.84 6.46 -16.61
C VAL A 100 2.81 7.51 -16.09
N GLU A 101 2.32 8.73 -15.95
CA GLU A 101 3.06 9.82 -15.35
C GLU A 101 2.68 9.95 -13.86
N PHE A 102 3.70 9.95 -13.00
CA PHE A 102 3.51 10.25 -11.59
C PHE A 102 3.72 11.74 -11.34
N ASP A 103 2.89 12.32 -10.49
CA ASP A 103 3.07 13.69 -10.01
C ASP A 103 4.27 13.76 -9.06
N ALA A 104 5.44 14.09 -9.60
CA ALA A 104 6.70 14.20 -8.86
C ALA A 104 6.70 15.29 -7.77
N SER A 105 5.73 16.22 -7.78
CA SER A 105 5.57 17.20 -6.70
C SER A 105 4.90 16.60 -5.45
N ARG A 106 4.17 15.49 -5.62
CA ARG A 106 3.41 14.82 -4.55
C ARG A 106 3.99 13.47 -4.17
N VAL A 107 4.66 12.78 -5.10
CA VAL A 107 5.31 11.49 -4.85
C VAL A 107 6.81 11.69 -4.58
N PRO A 108 7.31 11.36 -3.38
CA PRO A 108 8.73 11.48 -3.06
C PRO A 108 9.62 10.68 -4.00
N ALA A 109 10.82 11.21 -4.29
CA ALA A 109 11.82 10.54 -5.10
C ALA A 109 12.22 9.14 -4.54
N SER A 110 12.15 8.96 -3.22
CA SER A 110 12.39 7.67 -2.57
C SER A 110 11.36 6.60 -2.94
N ILE A 111 10.14 7.00 -3.31
CA ILE A 111 9.10 6.08 -3.82
C ILE A 111 9.29 5.87 -5.32
N LEU A 112 9.53 6.95 -6.08
CA LEU A 112 9.70 6.88 -7.54
C LEU A 112 10.91 6.06 -7.98
N GLY A 113 12.03 6.20 -7.27
CA GLY A 113 13.31 5.54 -7.58
C GLY A 113 13.68 4.40 -6.64
N GLY A 114 12.78 3.97 -5.76
CA GLY A 114 13.11 3.02 -4.68
C GLY A 114 13.28 1.56 -5.13
N GLY A 115 12.96 1.23 -6.38
CA GLY A 115 13.15 -0.11 -6.95
C GLY A 115 12.25 -1.20 -6.33
N PRO A 116 12.54 -2.48 -6.57
CA PRO A 116 11.74 -3.58 -6.04
C PRO A 116 11.80 -3.64 -4.52
N GLN A 117 10.66 -3.93 -3.90
CA GLN A 117 10.47 -4.11 -2.46
C GLN A 117 9.90 -5.49 -2.17
N GLN A 118 10.11 -5.96 -0.94
CA GLN A 118 9.55 -7.21 -0.47
C GLN A 118 8.59 -6.93 0.68
N ALA A 119 7.45 -7.61 0.67
CA ALA A 119 6.56 -7.60 1.81
C ALA A 119 7.20 -8.37 2.97
N PRO A 120 6.83 -8.06 4.23
CA PRO A 120 7.18 -8.90 5.35
C PRO A 120 6.74 -10.34 5.10
N LYS A 121 7.57 -11.31 5.48
CA LYS A 121 7.19 -12.72 5.47
C LYS A 121 6.13 -12.93 6.54
N ASN A 122 4.86 -12.79 6.17
CA ASN A 122 3.77 -13.05 7.08
C ASN A 122 3.77 -14.52 7.46
N SER A 123 4.14 -14.85 8.71
CA SER A 123 3.85 -16.14 9.32
C SER A 123 2.37 -16.20 9.73
N PHE A 124 1.47 -15.83 8.82
CA PHE A 124 0.04 -15.72 9.10
C PHE A 124 -0.47 -17.07 9.58
N LYS A 125 -0.69 -17.17 10.89
CA LYS A 125 -1.55 -18.20 11.47
C LYS A 125 -2.93 -17.55 11.57
N PRO A 126 -3.92 -17.94 10.75
CA PRO A 126 -5.26 -17.43 10.93
C PRO A 126 -5.66 -17.65 12.38
N LYS A 127 -5.94 -16.57 13.11
CA LYS A 127 -6.56 -16.68 14.43
C LYS A 127 -7.91 -17.34 14.18
N PRO A 128 -8.27 -18.43 14.90
CA PRO A 128 -9.59 -19.02 14.74
C PRO A 128 -10.62 -17.92 14.96
N LEU A 129 -11.61 -17.84 14.06
CA LEU A 129 -12.74 -16.95 14.20
C LEU A 129 -13.28 -17.13 15.62
N ARG A 130 -13.26 -16.06 16.43
CA ARG A 130 -13.85 -16.12 17.78
C ARG A 130 -15.29 -16.59 17.60
N GLY A 131 -15.61 -17.65 18.32
CA GLY A 131 -16.78 -18.48 18.09
C GLY A 131 -18.06 -17.68 17.89
N SER A 132 -18.88 -18.20 16.98
CA SER A 132 -20.33 -18.06 17.02
C SER A 132 -20.78 -18.34 18.45
N ALA A 133 -21.09 -17.28 19.18
CA ALA A 133 -21.91 -17.35 20.39
C ALA A 133 -23.38 -17.37 19.98
#